data_AF-A0A495D3W9-F1
#
_entry.id   AF-A0A495D3W9-F1
#
_cell.length_a   1.000
_cell.length_b   1.000
_cell.length_c   1.000
_cell.angle_alpha   90.00
_cell.angle_beta   90.00
_cell.angle_gamma   90.00
#
_symmetry.space_group_name_H-M   'P 1'
#
loop_
_entity.id
_entity.type
_entity.pdbx_description
1 polymer ?
#
loop_
_entity_poly.entity_id
_entity_poly.type
_entity_poly.pdbx_seq_one_letter_code
_entity_poly.pdbx_strand_id
1 'polypeptide(L)'
;MSDQNGKHDELIHPVARPFLWLDAAWLKSSMIWIFLVATLGFVAVDFFHHRHEYVHLAEFYGFYAMWGFGAFVLAVMVGWFAIRGLLGRDEDYWDGDDTDEEGQS
;
A
#
# COMPACT_ATOMS: atom_id res chain seq x y z
N MET A 1 -13.90 24.55 17.95
CA MET A 1 -13.27 23.40 17.26
C MET A 1 -12.48 23.98 16.11
N SER A 2 -11.24 24.33 16.37
CA SER A 2 -10.35 24.99 15.41
C SER A 2 -9.97 24.00 14.31
N ASP A 3 -10.05 24.49 13.08
CA ASP A 3 -9.65 23.89 11.83
C ASP A 3 -8.18 23.42 11.87
N GLN A 4 -7.94 22.24 12.47
CA GLN A 4 -6.64 21.57 12.50
C GLN A 4 -6.22 21.15 11.08
N ASN A 5 -7.20 20.86 10.21
CA ASN A 5 -6.95 20.36 8.86
C ASN A 5 -6.25 21.41 7.98
N GLY A 6 -6.66 22.68 8.06
CA GLY A 6 -6.05 23.77 7.28
C GLY A 6 -4.56 24.01 7.56
N LYS A 7 -4.06 23.71 8.77
CA LYS A 7 -2.64 23.84 9.12
C LYS A 7 -1.79 22.65 8.65
N HIS A 8 -2.37 21.44 8.62
CA HIS A 8 -1.72 20.26 8.06
C HIS A 8 -1.56 20.39 6.53
N ASP A 9 -2.49 21.05 5.85
CA ASP A 9 -2.47 21.25 4.39
C ASP A 9 -1.44 22.31 3.92
N GLU A 10 -1.01 23.21 4.81
CA GLU A 10 -0.02 24.26 4.54
C GLU A 10 1.42 23.72 4.57
N LEU A 11 1.68 22.68 5.37
CA LEU A 11 2.96 21.97 5.45
C LEU A 11 3.18 20.98 4.29
N ILE A 12 2.17 20.76 3.45
CA ILE A 12 2.22 19.82 2.33
C ILE A 12 2.64 20.53 1.05
N HIS A 13 3.63 19.94 0.37
CA HIS A 13 4.16 20.46 -0.89
C HIS A 13 3.02 20.71 -1.91
N PRO A 14 3.01 21.85 -2.63
CA PRO A 14 1.87 22.27 -3.47
C PRO A 14 1.47 21.24 -4.54
N VAL A 15 2.42 20.42 -4.98
CA VAL A 15 2.20 19.34 -5.96
C VAL A 15 1.45 18.13 -5.36
N ALA A 16 1.50 17.94 -4.05
CA ALA A 16 0.83 16.83 -3.36
C ALA A 16 -0.62 17.14 -2.97
N ARG A 17 -1.04 18.42 -3.00
CA ARG A 17 -2.40 18.87 -2.72
C ARG A 17 -3.51 18.11 -3.47
N PRO A 18 -3.41 17.82 -4.78
CA PRO A 18 -4.44 17.04 -5.47
C PRO A 18 -4.52 15.57 -5.01
N PHE A 19 -3.52 15.04 -4.30
CA PHE A 19 -3.48 13.66 -3.79
C PHE A 19 -3.85 13.54 -2.31
N LEU A 20 -4.20 14.63 -1.64
CA LEU A 20 -4.62 14.62 -0.22
C LEU A 20 -5.81 13.70 0.06
N TRP A 21 -6.64 13.42 -0.95
CA TRP A 21 -7.74 12.47 -0.83
C TRP A 21 -7.29 11.03 -0.47
N LEU A 22 -6.02 10.68 -0.75
CA LEU A 22 -5.43 9.40 -0.36
C LEU A 22 -5.21 9.27 1.16
N ASP A 23 -5.11 10.37 1.89
CA ASP A 23 -4.88 10.33 3.34
C ASP A 23 -6.17 10.14 4.17
N ALA A 24 -7.32 10.08 3.50
CA ALA A 24 -8.61 9.86 4.14
C ALA A 24 -8.59 8.60 5.02
N ALA A 25 -8.96 8.74 6.30
CA ALA A 25 -9.00 7.64 7.27
C ALA A 25 -9.92 6.49 6.80
N TRP A 26 -10.98 6.82 6.06
CA TRP A 26 -11.85 5.85 5.41
C TRP A 26 -11.12 5.02 4.34
N LEU A 27 -10.26 5.64 3.52
CA LEU A 27 -9.51 4.92 2.49
C LEU A 27 -8.51 3.96 3.13
N LYS A 28 -7.80 4.41 4.18
CA LYS A 28 -6.88 3.57 4.96
C LYS A 28 -7.57 2.34 5.56
N SER A 29 -8.76 2.53 6.16
CA SER A 29 -9.52 1.40 6.74
C SER A 29 -10.19 0.51 5.67
N SER A 30 -10.53 1.07 4.51
CA SER A 30 -11.24 0.35 3.43
C SER A 30 -10.32 -0.32 2.41
N MET A 31 -9.01 -0.13 2.49
CA MET A 31 -8.05 -0.61 1.49
C MET A 31 -8.17 -2.13 1.27
N ILE A 32 -8.28 -2.90 2.36
CA ILE A 32 -8.45 -4.36 2.29
C ILE A 32 -9.77 -4.74 1.59
N TRP A 33 -10.86 -4.02 1.88
CA TRP A 33 -12.17 -4.27 1.26
C TRP A 33 -12.18 -3.94 -0.23
N ILE A 34 -11.52 -2.84 -0.64
CA ILE A 34 -11.39 -2.45 -2.05
C ILE A 34 -10.65 -3.55 -2.82
N PHE A 35 -9.53 -4.03 -2.29
CA PHE A 35 -8.77 -5.13 -2.91
C PHE A 35 -9.55 -6.45 -2.94
N LEU A 36 -10.29 -6.76 -1.87
CA LEU A 36 -11.13 -7.94 -1.82
C LEU A 36 -12.23 -7.91 -2.89
N VAL A 37 -12.93 -6.78 -3.03
CA VAL A 37 -13.99 -6.59 -4.04
C VAL A 37 -13.40 -6.65 -5.45
N ALA A 38 -12.27 -6.00 -5.70
CA ALA A 38 -11.59 -6.07 -6.99
C ALA A 38 -11.21 -7.52 -7.35
N THR A 39 -10.67 -8.27 -6.39
CA THR A 39 -10.30 -9.68 -6.58
C THR A 39 -11.53 -10.53 -6.88
N LEU A 40 -12.61 -10.37 -6.12
CA LEU A 40 -13.86 -11.07 -6.35
C LEU A 40 -14.46 -10.76 -7.73
N GLY A 41 -14.36 -9.50 -8.17
CA GLY A 41 -14.77 -9.06 -9.50
C GLY A 41 -13.97 -9.74 -10.60
N PHE A 42 -12.65 -9.85 -10.46
CA PHE A 42 -11.82 -10.60 -11.41
C PHE A 42 -12.17 -12.10 -11.46
N VAL A 43 -12.42 -12.72 -10.30
CA VAL A 43 -12.89 -14.12 -10.25
C VAL A 43 -14.24 -14.27 -10.95
N ALA A 44 -15.17 -13.33 -10.77
CA ALA A 44 -16.44 -13.35 -11.45
C ALA A 44 -16.29 -13.19 -12.98
N VAL A 45 -15.40 -12.31 -13.44
CA VAL A 45 -15.09 -12.14 -14.87
C VAL A 45 -14.52 -13.42 -15.47
N ASP A 46 -13.63 -14.09 -14.74
CA ASP A 46 -13.10 -15.41 -15.12
C ASP A 46 -14.24 -16.44 -15.26
N PHE A 47 -15.31 -16.28 -14.46
CA PHE A 47 -16.48 -17.15 -14.53
C PHE A 47 -17.30 -17.02 -15.82
N PHE A 48 -17.34 -15.82 -16.40
CA PHE A 48 -18.09 -15.58 -17.63
C PHE A 48 -17.25 -15.80 -18.89
N HIS A 49 -15.93 -15.87 -18.77
CA HIS A 49 -15.02 -15.96 -19.92
C HIS A 49 -14.29 -17.30 -19.96
N HIS A 50 -14.91 -18.31 -20.59
CA HIS A 50 -14.27 -19.60 -20.85
C HIS A 50 -13.15 -19.42 -21.88
N ARG A 51 -11.90 -19.31 -21.42
CA ARG A 51 -10.74 -19.21 -22.30
C ARG A 51 -10.37 -20.62 -22.78
N HIS A 52 -10.48 -20.86 -24.09
CA HIS A 52 -9.95 -22.08 -24.71
C HIS A 52 -8.43 -21.95 -24.83
N GLU A 53 -7.71 -22.29 -23.77
CA GLU A 53 -6.25 -22.25 -23.75
C GLU A 53 -5.63 -23.62 -24.07
N TYR A 54 -4.54 -23.61 -24.81
CA TYR A 54 -3.83 -24.81 -25.29
C TYR A 54 -3.13 -25.62 -24.18
N VAL A 55 -3.15 -25.13 -22.93
CA VAL A 55 -2.44 -25.72 -21.79
C VAL A 55 -3.48 -26.14 -20.75
N HIS A 56 -3.69 -27.44 -20.57
CA HIS A 56 -4.71 -28.00 -19.66
C HIS A 56 -4.61 -27.53 -18.19
N LEU A 57 -3.46 -27.01 -17.75
CA LEU A 57 -3.30 -26.41 -16.41
C LEU A 57 -3.93 -25.02 -16.29
N ALA A 58 -4.00 -24.27 -17.39
CA ALA A 58 -4.56 -22.92 -17.43
C ALA A 58 -6.07 -22.91 -17.71
N GLU A 59 -6.64 -24.07 -18.02
CA GLU A 59 -8.08 -24.33 -18.10
C GLU A 59 -8.74 -24.37 -16.71
N PHE A 60 -7.95 -24.38 -15.63
CA PHE A 60 -8.49 -24.40 -14.27
C PHE A 60 -9.10 -23.04 -13.91
N TYR A 61 -10.36 -23.10 -13.50
CA TYR A 61 -11.14 -21.95 -13.07
C TYR A 61 -10.41 -21.13 -12.00
N GLY A 62 -10.16 -19.85 -12.26
CA GLY A 62 -9.49 -18.95 -11.32
C GLY A 62 -7.98 -19.07 -11.27
N PHE A 63 -7.32 -19.82 -12.16
CA PHE A 63 -5.85 -19.91 -12.23
C PHE A 63 -5.22 -18.51 -12.30
N TYR A 64 -5.70 -17.66 -13.20
CA TYR A 64 -5.19 -16.30 -13.39
C TYR A 64 -5.47 -15.38 -12.20
N ALA A 65 -6.61 -15.52 -11.54
CA ALA A 65 -6.93 -14.75 -10.35
C ALA A 65 -5.98 -15.09 -9.20
N MET A 66 -5.74 -16.39 -8.95
CA MET A 66 -4.80 -16.83 -7.91
C MET A 66 -3.35 -16.47 -8.26
N TRP A 67 -2.95 -16.65 -9.53
CA TRP A 67 -1.60 -16.33 -9.98
C TRP A 67 -1.31 -14.83 -9.93
N GLY A 68 -2.26 -14.00 -10.37
CA GLY A 68 -2.16 -12.54 -10.30
C GLY A 68 -2.13 -12.03 -8.87
N PHE A 69 -3.00 -12.54 -8.00
CA PHE A 69 -2.99 -12.19 -6.58
C PHE A 69 -1.69 -12.64 -5.89
N GLY A 70 -1.25 -13.87 -6.14
CA GLY A 70 0.01 -14.40 -5.60
C GLY A 70 1.22 -13.59 -6.05
N ALA A 71 1.30 -13.25 -7.34
CA ALA A 71 2.37 -12.41 -7.89
C ALA A 71 2.36 -11.00 -7.26
N PHE A 72 1.18 -10.41 -7.05
CA PHE A 72 1.06 -9.11 -6.39
C PHE A 72 1.53 -9.17 -4.92
N VAL A 73 1.09 -10.17 -4.15
CA VAL A 73 1.52 -10.36 -2.76
C VAL A 73 3.03 -10.55 -2.68
N LEU A 74 3.62 -11.37 -3.56
CA LEU A 74 5.07 -11.54 -3.64
C LEU A 74 5.79 -10.23 -3.97
N ALA A 75 5.29 -9.45 -4.93
CA ALA A 75 5.89 -8.16 -5.26
C ALA A 75 5.88 -7.19 -4.07
N VAL A 76 4.78 -7.12 -3.32
CA VAL A 76 4.67 -6.30 -2.10
C VAL A 76 5.62 -6.80 -1.01
N MET A 77 5.69 -8.12 -0.80
CA MET A 77 6.60 -8.75 0.17
C MET A 77 8.06 -8.48 -0.17
N VAL A 78 8.44 -8.58 -1.45
CA VAL A 78 9.79 -8.24 -1.93
C VAL A 78 10.06 -6.75 -1.73
N GLY A 79 9.10 -5.88 -2.02
CA GLY A 79 9.22 -4.45 -1.73
C GLY A 79 9.52 -4.20 -0.25
N TRP A 80 8.72 -4.77 0.65
CA TRP A 80 8.95 -4.66 2.09
C TRP A 80 10.32 -5.22 2.49
N PHE A 81 10.66 -6.44 2.10
CA PHE A 81 11.87 -7.12 2.55
C PHE A 81 13.15 -6.54 1.94
N ALA A 82 13.16 -6.30 0.63
CA ALA A 82 14.32 -5.82 -0.10
C ALA A 82 14.53 -4.32 0.07
N ILE A 83 13.46 -3.50 0.00
CA ILE A 83 13.60 -2.04 0.13
C ILE A 83 13.84 -1.66 1.59
N ARG A 84 13.17 -2.29 2.57
CA ARG A 84 13.50 -2.06 3.99
C ARG A 84 14.90 -2.58 4.32
N GLY A 85 15.36 -3.67 3.73
CA GLY A 85 16.73 -4.15 3.94
C GLY A 85 17.80 -3.23 3.33
N LEU A 86 17.54 -2.66 2.15
CA LEU A 86 18.52 -1.85 1.41
C LEU A 86 18.50 -0.35 1.77
N LEU A 87 17.30 0.19 2.03
CA LEU A 87 17.06 1.60 2.33
C LEU A 87 16.68 1.83 3.80
N GLY A 88 16.50 0.75 4.57
CA GLY A 88 16.26 0.83 6.01
C GLY A 88 17.44 1.45 6.70
N ARG A 89 17.29 2.72 7.03
CA ARG A 89 18.16 3.45 7.93
C ARG A 89 17.91 2.97 9.36
N ASP A 90 18.95 2.99 10.19
CA ASP A 90 18.84 2.60 11.60
C ASP A 90 17.72 3.38 12.29
N GLU A 91 17.00 2.65 13.14
CA GLU A 91 15.84 3.16 13.88
C GLU A 91 16.20 4.36 14.78
N ASP A 92 17.46 4.44 15.20
CA ASP A 92 17.99 5.48 16.10
C ASP A 92 18.57 6.72 15.37
N TYR A 93 18.45 6.83 14.04
CA TYR A 93 19.12 7.91 13.29
C TYR A 93 18.62 9.33 13.65
N TRP A 94 17.39 9.45 14.15
CA TRP A 94 16.82 10.74 14.57
C TRP A 94 16.85 10.95 16.09
N ASP A 95 17.38 10.00 16.86
CA ASP A 95 17.55 10.13 18.31
C ASP A 95 18.77 11.02 18.67
N GLY A 96 19.14 11.93 17.77
CA GLY A 96 20.21 12.91 17.97
C GLY A 96 19.67 14.23 18.50
N ASP A 97 20.05 14.52 19.75
CA ASP A 97 20.09 15.83 20.44
C ASP A 97 18.86 16.32 21.23
N ASP A 98 18.13 15.43 21.92
CA ASP A 98 17.21 15.86 23.01
C ASP A 98 17.86 15.86 24.42
N THR A 99 19.18 15.61 24.55
CA THR A 99 19.84 15.46 25.88
C THR A 99 20.84 16.56 26.28
N ASP A 100 20.99 17.64 25.50
CA ASP A 100 22.09 18.59 25.71
C ASP A 100 21.69 19.93 26.38
N GLU A 101 20.48 20.08 26.92
CA GLU A 101 20.06 21.32 27.62
C GLU A 101 19.85 21.23 29.14
N GLU A 102 19.97 20.07 29.80
CA GLU A 102 19.79 19.97 31.28
C GLU A 102 21.09 19.82 32.09
N GLY A 103 22.25 20.06 31.46
CA GLY A 103 23.56 19.67 32.02
C GLY A 103 24.62 20.75 32.22
N GLN A 104 24.34 22.05 32.08
CA GLN A 104 25.39 23.08 32.29
C GLN A 104 24.92 24.32 33.08
N SER A 105 25.63 24.50 34.22
CA SER A 105 25.73 25.61 35.19
C SER A 105 24.66 25.79 36.26
#